data_AF-A0A8S2TVJ3-F1
#
_entry.id   AF-A0A8S2TVJ3-F1
#
_cell.length_a   1.000
_cell.length_b   1.000
_cell.length_c   1.000
_cell.angle_alpha   90.00
_cell.angle_beta   90.00
_cell.angle_gamma   90.00
#
_symmetry.space_group_name_H-M   'P 1'
#
loop_
_entity.id
_entity.type
_entity.pdbx_description
1 polymer ?
#
loop_
_entity_poly.entity_id
_entity_poly.type
_entity_poly.pdbx_seq_one_letter_code
_entity_poly.pdbx_strand_id
1 'polypeptide(L)'
;AGFDATWFRLDDDRKQRTHFIDIDFPEVMQRKLALIEVRSRLKEQFESMHTFSSLENFAVTNEKYSLIGVDMRDSLTLNTLLQSVKVDETKPTLLISEVVLTYMGRSSCNRVIQWILDFFQECILTTYEQVLPEDGFGQVMVAHFAKLGSPLKCIHQYPTSESQVQRYTHLGFDFSVCVNMHNFYRNYLSTDEHNRIDALEPFDEIEEWQSKCAHYILLFGLRTTANISKQWFEQMDKDFRSIIYLKKDTLTSSNNQINDEQVKVDVQFDIYPTTVTYAQRFGHQSILIHEKFAWTMGGFGTVDGRHRRLKTIEVLNIDNGDIQRLDNHSLGKSEKQIF
;
A
#
# COMPACT_ATOMS: atom_id res chain seq x y z
N ALA A 1 13.86 -5.85 6.49
CA ALA A 1 14.31 -5.30 7.78
C ALA A 1 14.75 -3.86 7.58
N GLY A 2 15.47 -3.31 8.55
CA GLY A 2 15.71 -1.89 8.81
C GLY A 2 15.85 -1.78 10.32
N PHE A 3 15.30 -0.74 10.93
CA PHE A 3 15.18 -0.68 12.40
C PHE A 3 13.86 -1.25 12.93
N ASP A 4 13.22 -2.14 12.17
CA ASP A 4 12.00 -2.83 12.62
C ASP A 4 12.22 -3.53 13.98
N ALA A 5 11.23 -3.41 14.86
CA ALA A 5 11.29 -3.90 16.22
C ALA A 5 10.35 -5.11 16.45
N THR A 6 9.88 -5.76 15.39
CA THR A 6 8.87 -6.83 15.49
C THR A 6 9.33 -7.96 16.37
N TRP A 7 10.57 -8.45 16.21
CA TRP A 7 11.14 -9.47 17.11
C TRP A 7 10.96 -9.12 18.60
N PHE A 8 11.34 -7.90 18.99
CA PHE A 8 11.28 -7.46 20.38
C PHE A 8 9.85 -7.29 20.91
N ARG A 9 8.86 -7.13 20.01
CA ARG A 9 7.44 -6.98 20.33
C ARG A 9 6.65 -8.29 20.26
N LEU A 10 7.21 -9.36 19.71
CA LEU A 10 6.55 -10.67 19.72
C LEU A 10 6.37 -11.15 21.16
N ASP A 11 5.23 -11.81 21.42
CA ASP A 11 5.03 -12.49 22.69
C ASP A 11 5.91 -13.74 22.81
N ASP A 12 6.05 -14.24 24.03
CA ASP A 12 6.96 -15.32 24.35
C ASP A 12 6.59 -16.64 23.64
N ASP A 13 5.31 -16.95 23.47
CA ASP A 13 4.88 -18.17 22.77
C ASP A 13 5.33 -18.17 21.30
N ARG A 14 5.13 -17.04 20.59
CA ARG A 14 5.63 -16.89 19.22
C ARG A 14 7.16 -16.92 19.15
N LYS A 15 7.86 -16.30 20.10
CA LYS A 15 9.33 -16.33 20.18
C LYS A 15 9.87 -17.74 20.39
N GLN A 16 9.20 -18.58 21.17
CA GLN A 16 9.65 -19.96 21.40
C GLN A 16 9.52 -20.84 20.15
N ARG A 17 8.52 -20.57 19.31
CA ARG A 17 8.18 -21.38 18.13
C ARG A 17 8.77 -20.85 16.81
N THR A 18 9.48 -19.73 16.83
CA THR A 18 9.97 -19.06 15.62
C THR A 18 11.45 -18.74 15.72
N HIS A 19 12.18 -18.98 14.64
CA HIS A 19 13.48 -18.36 14.41
C HIS A 19 13.28 -17.12 13.54
N PHE A 20 13.50 -15.93 14.11
CA PHE A 20 13.29 -14.66 13.44
C PHE A 20 14.60 -14.15 12.83
N ILE A 21 14.57 -13.68 11.59
CA ILE A 21 15.77 -13.26 10.87
C ILE A 21 15.52 -11.90 10.24
N ASP A 22 16.31 -10.91 10.63
CA ASP A 22 16.38 -9.63 9.94
C ASP A 22 17.49 -9.63 8.90
N ILE A 23 17.14 -9.22 7.68
CA ILE A 23 18.06 -9.12 6.56
C ILE A 23 17.99 -7.70 5.99
N ASP A 24 19.14 -7.06 5.87
CA ASP A 24 19.33 -5.75 5.26
C ASP A 24 20.79 -5.58 4.83
N PHE A 25 21.12 -4.44 4.21
CA PHE A 25 22.50 -4.08 3.91
C PHE A 25 23.40 -4.13 5.15
N PRO A 26 24.68 -4.51 5.01
CA PRO A 26 25.60 -4.64 6.13
C PRO A 26 25.66 -3.40 7.04
N GLU A 27 25.67 -2.20 6.48
CA GLU A 27 25.76 -0.95 7.23
C GLU A 27 24.50 -0.71 8.09
N VAL A 28 23.33 -1.11 7.60
CA VAL A 28 22.07 -0.99 8.33
C VAL A 28 22.04 -1.99 9.49
N MET A 29 22.43 -3.24 9.23
CA MET A 29 22.47 -4.28 10.27
C MET A 29 23.55 -4.02 11.32
N GLN A 30 24.71 -3.47 10.95
CA GLN A 30 25.74 -3.05 11.91
C GLN A 30 25.21 -1.97 12.86
N ARG A 31 24.51 -0.96 12.32
CA ARG A 31 23.89 0.09 13.14
C ARG A 31 22.79 -0.46 14.04
N LYS A 32 21.99 -1.41 13.56
CA LYS A 32 20.96 -2.09 14.36
C LYS A 32 21.59 -2.89 15.51
N LEU A 33 22.63 -3.66 15.22
CA LEU A 33 23.38 -4.42 16.22
C LEU A 33 23.95 -3.49 17.30
N ALA A 34 24.59 -2.38 16.91
CA ALA A 34 25.12 -1.40 17.86
C ALA A 34 24.03 -0.83 18.79
N LEU A 35 22.82 -0.60 18.28
CA LEU A 35 21.69 -0.15 19.11
C LEU A 35 21.23 -1.23 20.09
N ILE A 36 21.19 -2.50 19.65
CA ILE A 36 20.82 -3.63 20.50
C ILE A 36 21.83 -3.78 21.65
N GLU A 37 23.12 -3.70 21.34
CA GLU A 37 24.20 -3.86 22.34
C GLU A 37 24.23 -2.77 23.40
N VAL A 38 23.85 -1.54 23.06
CA VAL A 38 23.85 -0.39 23.97
C VAL A 38 22.59 -0.33 24.84
N ARG A 39 21.54 -1.11 24.52
CA ARG A 39 20.26 -1.09 25.24
C ARG A 39 20.04 -2.41 25.96
N SER A 40 20.16 -2.41 27.30
CA SER A 40 20.04 -3.61 28.14
C SER A 40 18.82 -4.47 27.81
N ARG A 41 17.62 -3.87 27.73
CA ARG A 41 16.37 -4.58 27.41
C ARG A 41 16.37 -5.31 26.07
N LEU A 42 17.15 -4.84 25.09
CA LEU A 42 17.29 -5.48 23.78
C LEU A 42 18.40 -6.52 23.83
N LYS A 43 19.53 -6.17 24.45
CA LYS A 43 20.69 -7.04 24.64
C LYS A 43 20.32 -8.34 25.36
N GLU A 44 19.52 -8.27 26.41
CA GLU A 44 19.04 -9.44 27.19
C GLU A 44 18.27 -10.44 26.31
N GLN A 45 17.57 -9.97 25.27
CA GLN A 45 16.85 -10.82 24.32
C GLN A 45 17.74 -11.35 23.19
N PHE A 46 19.00 -10.91 23.15
CA PHE A 46 19.97 -11.24 22.12
C PHE A 46 21.32 -11.65 22.74
N GLU A 47 21.28 -12.39 23.83
CA GLU A 47 22.47 -12.93 24.49
C GLU A 47 23.03 -14.17 23.78
N SER A 48 24.25 -14.57 24.15
CA SER A 48 24.94 -15.76 23.62
C SER A 48 25.11 -15.75 22.10
N MET A 49 25.42 -14.58 21.55
CA MET A 49 25.57 -14.38 20.11
C MET A 49 26.77 -15.15 19.54
N HIS A 50 26.52 -15.82 18.42
CA HIS A 50 27.56 -16.33 17.53
C HIS A 50 27.66 -15.39 16.33
N THR A 51 28.90 -15.00 16.00
CA THR A 51 29.18 -14.13 14.84
C THR A 51 29.84 -14.95 13.75
N PHE A 52 29.31 -14.82 12.54
CA PHE A 52 29.89 -15.34 11.31
C PHE A 52 30.15 -14.13 10.41
N SER A 53 31.39 -13.91 9.97
CA SER A 53 31.72 -12.78 9.13
C SER A 53 32.57 -13.18 7.93
N SER A 54 32.33 -12.50 6.81
CA SER A 54 33.13 -12.63 5.58
C SER A 54 33.28 -11.25 4.95
N LEU A 55 34.48 -10.66 5.03
CA LEU A 55 34.81 -9.32 4.52
C LEU A 55 33.79 -8.27 4.99
N GLU A 56 32.81 -7.93 4.14
CA GLU A 56 31.81 -6.88 4.35
C GLU A 56 30.44 -7.42 4.81
N ASN A 57 30.18 -8.72 4.63
CA ASN A 57 28.92 -9.35 5.00
C ASN A 57 29.07 -10.12 6.31
N PHE A 58 27.98 -10.24 7.06
CA PHE A 58 28.01 -10.92 8.34
C PHE A 58 26.65 -11.47 8.75
N ALA A 59 26.67 -12.43 9.66
CA ALA A 59 25.52 -12.86 10.43
C ALA A 59 25.86 -12.85 11.92
N VAL A 60 24.97 -12.29 12.74
CA VAL A 60 25.00 -12.45 14.20
C VAL A 60 23.73 -13.19 14.59
N THR A 61 23.86 -14.25 15.37
CA THR A 61 22.71 -15.11 15.70
C THR A 61 22.78 -15.61 17.12
N ASN A 62 21.62 -15.78 17.74
CA ASN A 62 21.43 -16.68 18.87
C ASN A 62 20.48 -17.82 18.46
N GLU A 63 19.86 -18.51 19.41
CA GLU A 63 18.95 -19.63 19.14
C GLU A 63 17.66 -19.22 18.39
N LYS A 64 17.16 -17.99 18.59
CA LYS A 64 15.82 -17.59 18.12
C LYS A 64 15.80 -16.34 17.25
N TYR A 65 16.89 -15.58 17.21
CA TYR A 65 16.99 -14.34 16.45
C TYR A 65 18.31 -14.28 15.70
N SER A 66 18.30 -13.77 14.47
CA SER A 66 19.49 -13.51 13.68
C SER A 66 19.41 -12.15 12.99
N LEU A 67 20.55 -11.50 12.85
CA LEU A 67 20.79 -10.36 12.00
C LEU A 67 21.73 -10.79 10.88
N ILE A 68 21.34 -10.57 9.62
CA ILE A 68 22.18 -10.86 8.45
C ILE A 68 22.40 -9.56 7.68
N GLY A 69 23.62 -9.07 7.71
CA GLY A 69 24.08 -7.96 6.90
C GLY A 69 24.56 -8.46 5.54
N VAL A 70 23.73 -8.29 4.50
CA VAL A 70 24.04 -8.70 3.13
C VAL A 70 23.19 -7.93 2.12
N ASP A 71 23.76 -7.70 0.93
CA ASP A 71 22.94 -7.32 -0.22
C ASP A 71 22.16 -8.54 -0.73
N MET A 72 20.84 -8.55 -0.55
CA MET A 72 19.98 -9.67 -0.96
C MET A 72 20.03 -9.99 -2.46
N ARG A 73 20.58 -9.09 -3.29
CA ARG A 73 20.83 -9.36 -4.72
C ARG A 73 21.95 -10.39 -4.93
N ASP A 74 22.83 -10.57 -3.96
CA ASP A 74 23.85 -11.62 -3.93
C ASP A 74 23.29 -12.87 -3.22
N SER A 75 22.55 -13.67 -3.99
CA SER A 75 21.94 -14.91 -3.51
C SER A 75 22.95 -15.94 -3.03
N LEU A 76 24.18 -15.93 -3.56
CA LEU A 76 25.22 -16.89 -3.17
C LEU A 76 25.67 -16.61 -1.74
N THR A 77 26.05 -15.37 -1.45
CA THR A 77 26.44 -14.96 -0.10
C THR A 77 25.28 -15.09 0.88
N LEU A 78 24.07 -14.71 0.47
CA LEU A 78 22.86 -14.87 1.28
C LEU A 78 22.63 -16.34 1.67
N ASN A 79 22.77 -17.28 0.74
CA ASN A 79 22.65 -18.71 1.04
C ASN A 79 23.68 -19.18 2.07
N THR A 80 24.95 -18.79 1.91
CA THR A 80 26.00 -19.15 2.88
C THR A 80 25.69 -18.61 4.28
N LEU A 81 25.19 -17.38 4.38
CA LEU A 81 24.85 -16.78 5.67
C LEU A 81 23.61 -17.43 6.30
N LEU A 82 22.58 -17.75 5.52
CA LEU A 82 21.40 -18.47 6.01
C LEU A 82 21.79 -19.86 6.54
N GLN A 83 22.67 -20.58 5.85
CA GLN A 83 23.22 -21.85 6.32
C GLN A 83 24.04 -21.68 7.62
N SER A 84 24.82 -20.61 7.74
CA SER A 84 25.62 -20.33 8.95
C SER A 84 24.75 -20.13 10.20
N VAL A 85 23.54 -19.57 10.03
CA VAL A 85 22.56 -19.41 11.12
C VAL A 85 21.58 -20.58 11.20
N LYS A 86 21.82 -21.67 10.45
CA LYS A 86 21.06 -22.93 10.49
C LYS A 86 19.59 -22.79 10.09
N VAL A 87 19.29 -21.95 9.10
CA VAL A 87 17.95 -21.95 8.48
C VAL A 87 17.68 -23.33 7.86
N ASP A 88 16.51 -23.89 8.20
CA ASP A 88 16.01 -25.14 7.65
C ASP A 88 14.96 -24.84 6.58
N GLU A 89 15.32 -25.05 5.31
CA GLU A 89 14.48 -24.77 4.15
C GLU A 89 13.19 -25.61 4.08
N THR A 90 13.09 -26.67 4.87
CA THR A 90 11.92 -27.54 4.94
C THR A 90 10.83 -26.99 5.88
N LYS A 91 11.16 -25.99 6.70
CA LYS A 91 10.22 -25.39 7.65
C LYS A 91 9.29 -24.38 6.96
N PRO A 92 8.01 -24.29 7.38
CA PRO A 92 7.12 -23.22 6.94
C PRO A 92 7.74 -21.85 7.25
N THR A 93 7.92 -21.04 6.22
CA THR A 93 8.64 -19.76 6.33
C THR A 93 7.76 -18.58 5.94
N LEU A 94 7.66 -17.58 6.81
CA LEU A 94 7.04 -16.30 6.50
C LEU A 94 8.13 -15.27 6.16
N LEU A 95 8.11 -14.76 4.93
CA LEU A 95 8.98 -13.69 4.47
C LEU A 95 8.20 -12.39 4.40
N ILE A 96 8.79 -11.31 4.89
CA ILE A 96 8.16 -9.98 4.93
C ILE A 96 9.03 -9.00 4.14
N SER A 97 8.50 -8.52 3.03
CA SER A 97 9.06 -7.41 2.24
C SER A 97 8.19 -6.17 2.44
N GLU A 98 8.51 -5.39 3.47
CA GLU A 98 7.84 -4.13 3.76
C GLU A 98 8.59 -2.95 3.13
N VAL A 99 8.11 -2.47 1.98
CA VAL A 99 8.70 -1.40 1.17
C VAL A 99 10.18 -1.65 0.84
N VAL A 100 10.49 -2.84 0.32
CA VAL A 100 11.87 -3.26 -0.01
C VAL A 100 12.03 -3.49 -1.51
N LEU A 101 11.24 -4.42 -2.05
CA LEU A 101 11.34 -4.89 -3.44
C LEU A 101 11.19 -3.75 -4.46
N THR A 102 10.32 -2.78 -4.19
CA THR A 102 10.12 -1.58 -5.02
C THR A 102 11.39 -0.79 -5.35
N TYR A 103 12.43 -0.83 -4.51
CA TYR A 103 13.70 -0.11 -4.75
C TYR A 103 14.71 -0.87 -5.61
N MET A 104 14.42 -2.13 -5.94
CA MET A 104 15.24 -2.95 -6.83
C MET A 104 14.76 -2.82 -8.27
N GLY A 105 15.68 -2.86 -9.24
CA GLY A 105 15.29 -2.95 -10.65
C GLY A 105 14.62 -4.29 -10.94
N ARG A 106 13.75 -4.33 -11.97
CA ARG A 106 12.94 -5.51 -12.35
C ARG A 106 13.70 -6.83 -12.29
N SER A 107 14.88 -6.88 -12.91
CA SER A 107 15.69 -8.10 -13.00
C SER A 107 16.14 -8.60 -11.62
N SER A 108 16.67 -7.71 -10.77
CA SER A 108 17.09 -8.07 -9.42
C SER A 108 15.91 -8.43 -8.53
N CYS A 109 14.82 -7.67 -8.61
CA CYS A 109 13.63 -7.90 -7.81
C CYS A 109 13.00 -9.26 -8.10
N ASN A 110 12.84 -9.61 -9.38
CA ASN A 110 12.32 -10.92 -9.78
C ASN A 110 13.27 -12.06 -9.42
N ARG A 111 14.59 -11.85 -9.50
CA ARG A 111 15.58 -12.84 -9.05
C ARG A 111 15.47 -13.13 -7.56
N VAL A 112 15.25 -12.11 -6.72
CA VAL A 112 15.05 -12.32 -5.27
C VAL A 112 13.79 -13.14 -5.01
N ILE A 113 12.68 -12.83 -5.69
CA ILE A 113 11.43 -13.61 -5.57
C ILE A 113 11.65 -15.06 -6.03
N GLN A 114 12.31 -15.26 -7.17
CA GLN A 114 12.61 -16.61 -7.67
C GLN A 114 13.52 -17.38 -6.71
N TRP A 115 14.53 -16.71 -6.16
CA TRP A 115 15.43 -17.30 -5.16
C TRP A 115 14.67 -17.75 -3.90
N ILE A 116 13.69 -16.99 -3.43
CA ILE A 116 12.83 -17.39 -2.29
C ILE A 116 12.12 -18.71 -2.60
N LEU A 117 11.56 -18.81 -3.80
CA LEU A 117 10.88 -20.02 -4.26
C LEU A 117 11.86 -21.19 -4.40
N ASP A 118 13.06 -20.95 -4.91
CA ASP A 118 14.06 -22.00 -5.09
C ASP A 118 14.63 -22.49 -3.75
N PHE A 119 14.74 -21.60 -2.76
CA PHE A 119 15.31 -21.90 -1.45
C PHE A 119 14.31 -22.60 -0.54
N PHE A 120 13.09 -22.06 -0.35
CA PHE A 120 12.13 -22.59 0.62
C PHE A 120 11.13 -23.57 0.01
N GLN A 121 10.87 -24.69 0.70
CA GLN A 121 9.89 -25.68 0.24
C GLN A 121 8.44 -25.22 0.47
N GLU A 122 8.17 -24.57 1.60
CA GLU A 122 6.87 -24.01 1.95
C GLU A 122 7.05 -22.59 2.51
N CYS A 123 6.48 -21.60 1.83
CA CYS A 123 6.64 -20.21 2.25
C CYS A 123 5.48 -19.29 1.87
N ILE A 124 5.35 -18.22 2.66
CA ILE A 124 4.51 -17.07 2.37
C ILE A 124 5.41 -15.87 2.18
N LEU A 125 5.34 -15.21 1.03
CA LEU A 125 5.93 -13.90 0.83
C LEU A 125 4.86 -12.82 0.98
N THR A 126 4.92 -12.09 2.09
CA THR A 126 4.09 -10.91 2.35
C THR A 126 4.83 -9.67 1.88
N THR A 127 4.19 -8.90 1.00
CA THR A 127 4.78 -7.71 0.37
C THR A 127 3.89 -6.51 0.60
N TYR A 128 4.45 -5.43 1.15
CA TYR A 128 3.78 -4.15 1.30
C TYR A 128 4.50 -3.10 0.46
N GLU A 129 3.88 -2.57 -0.59
CA GLU A 129 4.53 -1.63 -1.50
C GLU A 129 3.55 -0.75 -2.29
N GLN A 130 4.09 0.21 -3.05
CA GLN A 130 3.32 1.17 -3.82
C GLN A 130 2.85 0.63 -5.18
N VAL A 131 1.70 1.14 -5.64
CA VAL A 131 1.10 0.90 -6.96
C VAL A 131 0.52 2.21 -7.52
N LEU A 132 -0.07 2.13 -8.72
CA LEU A 132 -0.79 3.19 -9.43
C LEU A 132 0.07 4.43 -9.68
N PRO A 133 1.19 4.33 -10.42
CA PRO A 133 2.11 5.44 -10.60
C PRO A 133 1.61 6.54 -11.54
N GLU A 134 0.56 6.30 -12.32
CA GLU A 134 0.17 7.15 -13.45
C GLU A 134 -0.92 8.17 -13.11
N ASP A 135 -1.68 7.98 -12.03
CA ASP A 135 -2.73 8.93 -11.66
C ASP A 135 -2.16 10.18 -10.96
N GLY A 136 -3.03 11.14 -10.63
CA GLY A 136 -2.59 12.41 -10.03
C GLY A 136 -1.81 12.25 -8.72
N PHE A 137 -2.20 11.31 -7.85
CA PHE A 137 -1.47 11.03 -6.62
C PHE A 137 -0.21 10.22 -6.91
N GLY A 138 -0.32 9.20 -7.79
CA GLY A 138 0.77 8.37 -8.24
C GLY A 138 1.97 9.16 -8.77
N GLN A 139 1.72 10.13 -9.64
CA GLN A 139 2.76 10.98 -10.22
C GLN A 139 3.51 11.80 -9.15
N VAL A 140 2.76 12.37 -8.19
CA VAL A 140 3.34 13.11 -7.05
C VAL A 140 4.18 12.18 -6.18
N MET A 141 3.67 10.98 -5.89
CA MET A 141 4.36 9.96 -5.10
C MET A 141 5.67 9.52 -5.76
N VAL A 142 5.66 9.19 -7.05
CA VAL A 142 6.86 8.77 -7.79
C VAL A 142 7.90 9.89 -7.80
N ALA A 143 7.48 11.14 -8.08
CA ALA A 143 8.37 12.30 -8.06
C ALA A 143 8.97 12.56 -6.66
N HIS A 144 8.18 12.37 -5.61
CA HIS A 144 8.63 12.52 -4.23
C HIS A 144 9.77 11.54 -3.89
N PHE A 145 9.59 10.25 -4.17
CA PHE A 145 10.62 9.23 -3.92
C PHE A 145 11.88 9.44 -4.77
N ALA A 146 11.73 9.88 -6.03
CA ALA A 146 12.88 10.23 -6.87
C ALA A 146 13.68 11.40 -6.26
N LYS A 147 13.00 12.44 -5.76
CA LYS A 147 13.64 13.60 -5.12
C LYS A 147 14.40 13.23 -3.83
N LEU A 148 13.93 12.23 -3.08
CA LEU A 148 14.60 11.71 -1.89
C LEU A 148 15.81 10.81 -2.17
N GLY A 149 16.10 10.51 -3.45
CA GLY A 149 17.18 9.61 -3.84
C GLY A 149 16.83 8.13 -3.70
N SER A 150 15.55 7.80 -3.51
CA SER A 150 15.03 6.42 -3.36
C SER A 150 13.94 6.11 -4.40
N PRO A 151 14.24 6.20 -5.71
CA PRO A 151 13.23 6.03 -6.76
C PRO A 151 12.60 4.63 -6.72
N LEU A 152 11.29 4.58 -6.97
CA LEU A 152 10.51 3.34 -7.10
C LEU A 152 10.80 2.72 -8.47
N LYS A 153 11.61 1.66 -8.51
CA LYS A 153 12.20 1.14 -9.77
C LYS A 153 11.34 0.11 -10.50
N CYS A 154 10.38 -0.52 -9.82
CA CYS A 154 9.49 -1.53 -10.41
C CYS A 154 8.04 -1.07 -10.62
N ILE A 155 7.70 0.14 -10.17
CA ILE A 155 6.30 0.57 -10.06
C ILE A 155 5.60 0.69 -11.42
N HIS A 156 6.30 1.09 -12.48
CA HIS A 156 5.71 1.20 -13.82
C HIS A 156 5.57 -0.15 -14.54
N GLN A 157 6.33 -1.17 -14.13
CA GLN A 157 6.27 -2.51 -14.72
C GLN A 157 5.13 -3.34 -14.15
N TYR A 158 4.80 -3.13 -12.87
CA TYR A 158 3.68 -3.77 -12.19
C TYR A 158 2.81 -2.70 -11.52
N PRO A 159 2.10 -1.89 -12.32
CA PRO A 159 1.44 -0.67 -11.86
C PRO A 159 0.17 -0.91 -11.05
N THR A 160 -0.41 -2.11 -11.04
CA THR A 160 -1.68 -2.39 -10.35
C THR A 160 -1.59 -3.63 -9.47
N SER A 161 -2.52 -3.77 -8.52
CA SER A 161 -2.70 -4.99 -7.72
C SER A 161 -2.77 -6.24 -8.59
N GLU A 162 -3.50 -6.19 -9.71
CA GLU A 162 -3.66 -7.31 -10.64
C GLU A 162 -2.33 -7.66 -11.32
N SER A 163 -1.56 -6.66 -11.76
CA SER A 163 -0.26 -6.90 -12.37
C SER A 163 0.76 -7.52 -11.40
N GLN A 164 0.67 -7.18 -10.11
CA GLN A 164 1.50 -7.75 -9.04
C GLN A 164 1.09 -9.20 -8.72
N VAL A 165 -0.21 -9.50 -8.69
CA VAL A 165 -0.70 -10.89 -8.58
C VAL A 165 -0.22 -11.72 -9.77
N GLN A 166 -0.39 -11.23 -11.00
CA GLN A 166 0.08 -11.91 -12.21
C GLN A 166 1.59 -12.15 -12.20
N ARG A 167 2.36 -11.19 -11.70
CA ARG A 167 3.81 -11.32 -11.53
C ARG A 167 4.16 -12.48 -10.59
N TYR A 168 3.53 -12.57 -9.42
CA TYR A 168 3.82 -13.62 -8.44
C TYR A 168 3.42 -15.01 -8.97
N THR A 169 2.26 -15.12 -9.60
CA THR A 169 1.83 -16.34 -10.29
C THR A 169 2.82 -16.74 -11.39
N HIS A 170 3.28 -15.80 -12.22
CA HIS A 170 4.23 -16.09 -13.30
C HIS A 170 5.60 -16.54 -12.80
N LEU A 171 6.05 -16.06 -11.64
CA LEU A 171 7.31 -16.47 -11.02
C LEU A 171 7.23 -17.83 -10.32
N GLY A 172 6.03 -18.38 -10.13
CA GLY A 172 5.84 -19.75 -9.64
C GLY A 172 5.28 -19.85 -8.22
N PHE A 173 4.66 -18.80 -7.68
CA PHE A 173 3.79 -18.98 -6.52
C PHE A 173 2.52 -19.75 -6.92
N ASP A 174 2.10 -20.72 -6.11
CA ASP A 174 0.90 -21.53 -6.33
C ASP A 174 -0.38 -20.69 -6.18
N PHE A 175 -0.37 -19.77 -5.23
CA PHE A 175 -1.48 -18.85 -4.96
C PHE A 175 -0.96 -17.44 -4.71
N SER A 176 -1.72 -16.43 -5.12
CA SER A 176 -1.38 -15.03 -4.89
C SER A 176 -2.63 -14.19 -4.69
N VAL A 177 -2.64 -13.36 -3.66
CA VAL A 177 -3.76 -12.48 -3.32
C VAL A 177 -3.28 -11.11 -2.89
N CYS A 178 -3.94 -10.06 -3.36
CA CYS A 178 -3.53 -8.68 -3.15
C CYS A 178 -4.73 -7.82 -2.76
N VAL A 179 -4.55 -6.96 -1.75
CA VAL A 179 -5.54 -5.98 -1.31
C VAL A 179 -4.85 -4.62 -1.16
N ASN A 180 -5.50 -3.53 -1.59
CA ASN A 180 -4.97 -2.20 -1.29
C ASN A 180 -5.32 -1.79 0.15
N MET A 181 -4.57 -0.85 0.71
CA MET A 181 -4.76 -0.44 2.11
C MET A 181 -6.11 0.24 2.34
N HIS A 182 -6.71 0.81 1.29
CA HIS A 182 -8.06 1.37 1.37
C HIS A 182 -9.09 0.29 1.69
N ASN A 183 -9.12 -0.78 0.89
CA ASN A 183 -10.01 -1.92 1.07
C ASN A 183 -9.67 -2.68 2.35
N PHE A 184 -8.38 -2.84 2.68
CA PHE A 184 -7.96 -3.43 3.95
C PHE A 184 -8.55 -2.66 5.13
N TYR A 185 -8.34 -1.34 5.20
CA TYR A 185 -8.89 -0.54 6.28
C TYR A 185 -10.41 -0.63 6.32
N ARG A 186 -11.09 -0.38 5.20
CA ARG A 186 -12.56 -0.29 5.12
C ARG A 186 -13.26 -1.61 5.47
N ASN A 187 -12.74 -2.73 4.97
CA ASN A 187 -13.49 -3.98 4.90
C ASN A 187 -12.92 -5.10 5.77
N TYR A 188 -11.65 -5.00 6.19
CA TYR A 188 -11.03 -6.02 7.05
C TYR A 188 -11.06 -5.67 8.53
N LEU A 189 -10.92 -4.39 8.87
CA LEU A 189 -10.99 -3.95 10.26
C LEU A 189 -12.43 -4.01 10.77
N SER A 190 -12.57 -4.35 12.05
CA SER A 190 -13.88 -4.33 12.71
C SER A 190 -14.33 -2.90 12.99
N THR A 191 -15.65 -2.71 13.17
CA THR A 191 -16.21 -1.42 13.61
C THR A 191 -15.56 -0.92 14.90
N ASP A 192 -15.24 -1.83 15.84
CA ASP A 192 -14.56 -1.46 17.08
C ASP A 192 -13.15 -0.92 16.83
N GLU A 193 -12.40 -1.48 15.87
CA GLU A 193 -11.08 -0.96 15.50
C GLU A 193 -11.18 0.38 14.79
N HIS A 194 -12.18 0.61 13.93
CA HIS A 194 -12.45 1.94 13.36
C HIS A 194 -12.73 2.96 14.45
N ASN A 195 -13.67 2.66 15.35
CA ASN A 195 -14.01 3.54 16.47
C ASN A 195 -12.81 3.84 17.36
N ARG A 196 -11.97 2.83 17.63
CA ARG A 196 -10.74 3.00 18.42
C ARG A 196 -9.75 3.93 17.73
N ILE A 197 -9.58 3.82 16.40
CA ILE A 197 -8.69 4.67 15.61
C ILE A 197 -9.23 6.11 15.54
N ASP A 198 -10.52 6.28 15.23
CA ASP A 198 -11.17 7.59 15.11
C ASP A 198 -11.18 8.36 16.44
N ALA A 199 -11.10 7.66 17.58
CA ALA A 199 -11.01 8.26 18.90
C ALA A 199 -9.60 8.74 19.30
N LEU A 200 -8.55 8.40 18.53
CA LEU A 200 -7.16 8.79 18.86
C LEU A 200 -6.92 10.28 18.64
N GLU A 201 -7.36 10.80 17.50
CA GLU A 201 -7.21 12.20 17.15
C GLU A 201 -8.28 12.64 16.13
N PRO A 202 -8.71 13.92 16.15
CA PRO A 202 -9.54 14.46 15.08
C PRO A 202 -8.80 14.43 13.73
N PHE A 203 -9.46 13.94 12.69
CA PHE A 203 -8.89 13.83 11.35
C PHE A 203 -9.90 14.29 10.29
N ASP A 204 -9.54 15.26 9.44
CA ASP A 204 -10.41 15.88 8.44
C ASP A 204 -9.94 15.68 6.98
N GLU A 205 -8.77 15.09 6.74
CA GLU A 205 -8.18 14.86 5.41
C GLU A 205 -8.53 13.46 4.85
N ILE A 206 -9.80 13.06 4.96
CA ILE A 206 -10.27 11.70 4.66
C ILE A 206 -10.02 11.32 3.19
N GLU A 207 -10.23 12.23 2.25
CA GLU A 207 -10.03 11.99 0.82
C GLU A 207 -8.56 11.77 0.47
N GLU A 208 -7.67 12.57 1.05
CA GLU A 208 -6.22 12.44 0.82
C GLU A 208 -5.68 11.14 1.42
N TRP A 209 -6.16 10.79 2.61
CA TRP A 209 -5.83 9.53 3.26
C TRP A 209 -6.34 8.32 2.45
N GLN A 210 -7.57 8.38 1.95
CA GLN A 210 -8.11 7.32 1.08
C GLN A 210 -7.30 7.18 -0.21
N SER A 211 -6.91 8.30 -0.84
CA SER A 211 -6.04 8.30 -2.01
C SER A 211 -4.71 7.63 -1.69
N LYS A 212 -4.05 8.01 -0.58
CA LYS A 212 -2.81 7.37 -0.12
C LYS A 212 -3.00 5.87 0.10
N CYS A 213 -4.05 5.45 0.79
CA CYS A 213 -4.33 4.05 1.06
C CYS A 213 -4.64 3.23 -0.20
N ALA A 214 -5.21 3.83 -1.25
CA ALA A 214 -5.43 3.14 -2.53
C ALA A 214 -4.11 2.83 -3.27
N HIS A 215 -3.06 3.61 -3.01
CA HIS A 215 -1.75 3.51 -3.67
C HIS A 215 -0.76 2.57 -2.99
N TYR A 216 -1.14 1.93 -1.88
CA TYR A 216 -0.33 0.93 -1.19
C TYR A 216 -1.08 -0.39 -1.16
N ILE A 217 -0.37 -1.48 -1.42
CA ILE A 217 -0.91 -2.83 -1.43
C ILE A 217 -0.29 -3.70 -0.35
N LEU A 218 -1.06 -4.67 0.09
CA LEU A 218 -0.62 -5.85 0.83
C LEU A 218 -0.86 -7.08 -0.05
N LEU A 219 0.23 -7.72 -0.45
CA LEU A 219 0.25 -8.87 -1.36
C LEU A 219 0.83 -10.09 -0.65
N PHE A 220 0.19 -11.23 -0.80
CA PHE A 220 0.65 -12.52 -0.29
C PHE A 220 0.86 -13.48 -1.45
N GLY A 221 2.05 -14.05 -1.56
CA GLY A 221 2.35 -15.19 -2.42
C GLY A 221 2.58 -16.45 -1.60
N LEU A 222 1.90 -17.56 -1.93
CA LEU A 222 2.09 -18.87 -1.29
C LEU A 222 2.81 -19.82 -2.22
N ARG A 223 3.83 -20.47 -1.68
CA ARG A 223 4.37 -21.73 -2.19
C ARG A 223 4.09 -22.83 -1.20
N THR A 224 3.51 -23.95 -1.65
CA THR A 224 3.22 -25.07 -0.76
C THR A 224 3.42 -26.44 -1.39
N THR A 225 3.84 -27.39 -0.56
CA THR A 225 4.02 -28.80 -0.92
C THR A 225 2.99 -29.73 -0.27
N ALA A 226 2.20 -29.25 0.69
CA ALA A 226 1.25 -30.04 1.48
C ALA A 226 -0.22 -29.68 1.19
N ASN A 227 -1.13 -30.63 1.40
CA ASN A 227 -2.59 -30.39 1.29
C ASN A 227 -3.17 -29.59 2.47
N ILE A 228 -2.47 -29.49 3.62
CA ILE A 228 -2.99 -28.86 4.85
C ILE A 228 -2.89 -27.34 4.82
N SER A 229 -1.75 -26.81 4.38
CA SER A 229 -1.52 -25.39 4.05
C SER A 229 -2.51 -24.86 3.00
N LYS A 230 -2.96 -25.74 2.09
CA LYS A 230 -3.96 -25.41 1.07
C LYS A 230 -5.31 -25.01 1.69
N GLN A 231 -5.77 -25.65 2.77
CA GLN A 231 -7.05 -25.30 3.41
C GLN A 231 -7.01 -23.92 4.08
N TRP A 232 -5.93 -23.60 4.79
CA TRP A 232 -5.76 -22.29 5.40
C TRP A 232 -5.64 -21.19 4.37
N PHE A 233 -4.97 -21.47 3.24
CA PHE A 233 -4.91 -20.53 2.13
C PHE A 233 -6.20 -20.44 1.34
N GLU A 234 -6.96 -21.51 1.16
CA GLU A 234 -8.30 -21.44 0.57
C GLU A 234 -9.22 -20.60 1.46
N GLN A 235 -9.10 -20.70 2.78
CA GLN A 235 -9.82 -19.83 3.71
C GLN A 235 -9.30 -18.39 3.63
N MET A 236 -7.98 -18.16 3.61
CA MET A 236 -7.39 -16.84 3.52
C MET A 236 -7.69 -16.17 2.18
N ASP A 237 -7.59 -16.90 1.07
CA ASP A 237 -8.00 -16.48 -0.28
C ASP A 237 -9.51 -16.26 -0.32
N LYS A 238 -10.34 -17.08 0.34
CA LYS A 238 -11.78 -16.82 0.47
C LYS A 238 -12.06 -15.57 1.29
N ASP A 239 -11.34 -15.32 2.37
CA ASP A 239 -11.49 -14.14 3.22
C ASP A 239 -11.04 -12.89 2.45
N PHE A 240 -9.86 -12.91 1.82
CA PHE A 240 -9.38 -11.80 0.99
C PHE A 240 -10.19 -11.60 -0.29
N ARG A 241 -10.60 -12.68 -0.97
CA ARG A 241 -11.54 -12.58 -2.09
C ARG A 241 -12.88 -12.09 -1.62
N SER A 242 -13.39 -12.48 -0.45
CA SER A 242 -14.62 -11.90 0.07
C SER A 242 -14.46 -10.40 0.29
N ILE A 243 -13.31 -9.94 0.79
CA ILE A 243 -12.97 -8.51 0.94
C ILE A 243 -12.91 -7.78 -0.42
N ILE A 244 -12.40 -8.43 -1.47
CA ILE A 244 -12.27 -7.89 -2.83
C ILE A 244 -13.60 -7.97 -3.62
N TYR A 245 -14.37 -9.06 -3.45
CA TYR A 245 -15.60 -9.41 -4.18
C TYR A 245 -16.89 -8.97 -3.46
N LEU A 246 -16.82 -8.48 -2.21
CA LEU A 246 -17.94 -7.86 -1.49
C LEU A 246 -18.59 -6.67 -2.24
N LYS A 247 -18.08 -6.28 -3.41
CA LYS A 247 -18.80 -5.43 -4.36
C LYS A 247 -19.26 -6.08 -5.65
N LYS A 248 -18.64 -7.14 -6.18
CA LYS A 248 -19.10 -7.70 -7.46
C LYS A 248 -20.37 -8.54 -7.30
N ASP A 249 -20.46 -9.31 -6.21
CA ASP A 249 -21.62 -10.18 -5.95
C ASP A 249 -22.69 -9.50 -5.09
N THR A 250 -22.35 -8.53 -4.24
CA THR A 250 -23.35 -7.69 -3.56
C THR A 250 -24.03 -6.70 -4.51
N LEU A 251 -23.47 -6.47 -5.70
CA LEU A 251 -24.15 -5.78 -6.82
C LEU A 251 -25.03 -6.74 -7.67
N THR A 252 -24.95 -8.05 -7.47
CA THR A 252 -25.65 -9.03 -8.34
C THR A 252 -26.47 -10.10 -7.61
N SER A 253 -26.39 -10.22 -6.28
CA SER A 253 -26.96 -11.37 -5.56
C SER A 253 -27.86 -11.05 -4.35
N SER A 254 -28.12 -9.79 -4.01
CA SER A 254 -29.12 -9.46 -2.98
C SER A 254 -30.51 -9.26 -3.59
N ASN A 255 -31.28 -10.35 -3.67
CA ASN A 255 -32.74 -10.37 -3.86
C ASN A 255 -33.53 -9.84 -2.63
N ASN A 256 -32.89 -9.06 -1.75
CA ASN A 256 -33.56 -8.35 -0.68
C ASN A 256 -33.58 -6.86 -1.07
N GLN A 257 -34.80 -6.36 -1.26
CA GLN A 257 -35.14 -4.95 -1.40
C GLN A 257 -34.58 -4.16 -0.21
N ILE A 258 -33.34 -3.71 -0.33
CA ILE A 258 -32.95 -2.44 0.26
C ILE A 258 -33.37 -1.42 -0.79
N ASN A 259 -34.38 -0.61 -0.50
CA ASN A 259 -34.73 0.57 -1.28
C ASN A 259 -33.66 1.66 -1.07
N ASP A 260 -32.41 1.33 -1.38
CA ASP A 260 -31.43 2.30 -1.80
C ASP A 260 -31.48 2.15 -3.32
N GLU A 261 -32.15 3.08 -4.00
CA GLU A 261 -32.14 3.10 -5.46
C GLU A 261 -30.66 3.18 -5.88
N GLN A 262 -30.05 2.03 -6.17
CA GLN A 262 -28.87 1.95 -7.00
C GLN A 262 -29.34 2.44 -8.37
N VAL A 263 -29.37 3.75 -8.51
CA VAL A 263 -29.46 4.39 -9.80
C VAL A 263 -28.19 3.96 -10.51
N LYS A 264 -28.30 2.93 -11.34
CA LYS A 264 -27.42 2.78 -12.49
C LYS A 264 -27.69 4.01 -13.35
N VAL A 265 -27.02 5.10 -13.01
CA VAL A 265 -26.86 6.19 -13.94
C VAL A 265 -25.87 5.63 -14.95
N ASP A 266 -26.34 5.33 -16.16
CA ASP A 266 -25.45 5.33 -17.31
C ASP A 266 -24.92 6.76 -17.44
N VAL A 267 -23.85 7.04 -16.71
CA VAL A 267 -23.12 8.30 -16.85
C VAL A 267 -22.44 8.19 -18.20
N GLN A 268 -23.10 8.72 -19.24
CA GLN A 268 -22.41 9.00 -20.49
C GLN A 268 -21.37 10.07 -20.20
N PHE A 269 -20.11 9.64 -20.19
CA PHE A 269 -18.98 10.55 -20.18
C PHE A 269 -18.76 11.02 -21.60
N ASP A 270 -19.26 12.22 -21.90
CA ASP A 270 -18.85 12.94 -23.10
C ASP A 270 -17.47 13.53 -22.84
N ILE A 271 -16.48 13.05 -23.58
CA ILE A 271 -15.11 13.59 -23.53
C ILE A 271 -15.07 14.83 -24.42
N TYR A 272 -15.07 16.01 -23.80
CA TYR A 272 -14.87 17.27 -24.51
C TYR A 272 -13.37 17.56 -24.66
N PRO A 273 -12.88 17.87 -25.88
CA PRO A 273 -11.49 18.24 -26.10
C PRO A 273 -11.07 19.46 -25.26
N THR A 274 -10.02 19.32 -24.48
CA THR A 274 -9.42 20.36 -23.61
C THR A 274 -8.69 21.47 -24.37
N THR A 275 -8.89 21.60 -25.68
CA THR A 275 -8.39 22.73 -26.48
C THR A 275 -8.98 24.06 -26.06
N VAL A 276 -9.95 24.05 -25.16
CA VAL A 276 -10.56 25.26 -24.64
C VAL A 276 -10.55 25.28 -23.11
N THR A 277 -10.07 26.40 -22.60
CA THR A 277 -9.72 26.66 -21.20
C THR A 277 -10.94 27.00 -20.36
N TYR A 278 -11.98 26.18 -20.41
CA TYR A 278 -13.29 26.54 -19.87
C TYR A 278 -13.44 26.29 -18.37
N ALA A 279 -12.54 25.55 -17.71
CA ALA A 279 -12.51 25.44 -16.24
C ALA A 279 -11.17 24.85 -15.79
N GLN A 280 -10.18 25.69 -15.46
CA GLN A 280 -8.91 25.23 -14.89
C GLN A 280 -9.05 25.00 -13.37
N ARG A 281 -9.74 23.92 -12.99
CA ARG A 281 -9.99 23.55 -11.59
C ARG A 281 -9.90 22.04 -11.35
N PHE A 282 -9.50 21.67 -10.13
CA PHE A 282 -9.32 20.30 -9.65
C PHE A 282 -10.17 20.06 -8.40
N GLY A 283 -10.63 18.82 -8.18
CA GLY A 283 -11.38 18.46 -6.97
C GLY A 283 -12.67 19.25 -6.77
N HIS A 284 -13.31 19.68 -7.86
CA HIS A 284 -14.58 20.38 -7.83
C HIS A 284 -15.74 19.39 -7.99
N GLN A 285 -16.93 19.82 -7.59
CA GLN A 285 -18.16 19.10 -7.86
C GLN A 285 -18.98 19.87 -8.88
N SER A 286 -19.48 19.17 -9.89
CA SER A 286 -20.35 19.74 -10.91
C SER A 286 -21.68 19.00 -10.97
N ILE A 287 -22.75 19.75 -11.20
CA ILE A 287 -24.10 19.24 -11.42
C ILE A 287 -24.67 19.86 -12.68
N LEU A 288 -25.19 19.03 -13.58
CA LEU A 288 -25.90 19.49 -14.77
C LEU A 288 -27.25 20.09 -14.33
N ILE A 289 -27.48 21.36 -14.66
CA ILE A 289 -28.73 22.07 -14.33
C ILE A 289 -29.68 22.22 -15.53
N HIS A 290 -29.15 22.05 -16.75
CA HIS A 290 -29.85 22.07 -18.01
C HIS A 290 -28.98 21.32 -19.02
N GLU A 291 -29.53 20.86 -20.16
CA GLU A 291 -28.81 20.13 -21.23
C GLU A 291 -27.47 20.75 -21.65
N LYS A 292 -27.26 22.04 -21.39
CA LYS A 292 -26.12 22.84 -21.81
C LYS A 292 -25.40 23.53 -20.67
N PHE A 293 -25.88 23.44 -19.44
CA PHE A 293 -25.35 24.23 -18.33
C PHE A 293 -25.03 23.34 -17.14
N ALA A 294 -23.81 23.44 -16.62
CA ALA A 294 -23.35 22.77 -15.42
C ALA A 294 -23.01 23.79 -14.33
N TRP A 295 -23.61 23.65 -13.16
CA TRP A 295 -23.11 24.31 -11.95
C TRP A 295 -21.88 23.61 -11.46
N THR A 296 -20.87 24.39 -11.09
CA THR A 296 -19.58 23.91 -10.68
C THR A 296 -19.17 24.64 -9.42
N MET A 297 -18.92 23.89 -8.34
CA MET A 297 -18.64 24.44 -7.01
C MET A 297 -17.40 23.80 -6.38
N GLY A 298 -16.73 24.57 -5.51
CA GLY A 298 -15.57 24.12 -4.76
C GLY A 298 -14.34 23.86 -5.64
N GLY A 299 -13.47 22.97 -5.18
CA GLY A 299 -12.22 22.63 -5.84
C GLY A 299 -11.12 23.70 -5.70
N PHE A 300 -10.02 23.44 -6.40
CA PHE A 300 -8.82 24.24 -6.42
C PHE A 300 -8.52 24.70 -7.84
N GLY A 301 -8.15 25.95 -8.01
CA GLY A 301 -7.79 26.49 -9.32
C GLY A 301 -6.85 27.67 -9.17
N THR A 302 -6.56 28.34 -10.28
CA THR A 302 -5.64 29.48 -10.31
C THR A 302 -6.42 30.79 -10.31
N VAL A 303 -6.18 31.63 -9.30
CA VAL A 303 -6.70 33.01 -9.23
C VAL A 303 -5.51 33.94 -9.08
N ASP A 304 -5.37 34.91 -9.97
CA ASP A 304 -4.24 35.86 -10.03
C ASP A 304 -2.87 35.16 -10.04
N GLY A 305 -2.77 34.07 -10.80
CA GLY A 305 -1.54 33.27 -10.92
C GLY A 305 -1.20 32.43 -9.68
N ARG A 306 -2.07 32.38 -8.66
CA ARG A 306 -1.87 31.56 -7.46
C ARG A 306 -2.90 30.45 -7.36
N HIS A 307 -2.41 29.23 -7.15
CA HIS A 307 -3.26 28.09 -6.85
C HIS A 307 -3.94 28.29 -5.48
N ARG A 308 -5.27 28.19 -5.43
CA ARG A 308 -6.05 28.33 -4.20
C ARG A 308 -7.38 27.60 -4.29
N ARG A 309 -8.00 27.36 -3.13
CA ARG A 309 -9.38 26.89 -3.03
C ARG A 309 -10.33 27.93 -3.61
N LEU A 310 -11.18 27.52 -4.55
CA LEU A 310 -12.20 28.37 -5.17
C LEU A 310 -13.47 28.36 -4.32
N LYS A 311 -14.01 29.54 -4.03
CA LYS A 311 -15.22 29.74 -3.21
C LYS A 311 -16.43 30.21 -4.01
N THR A 312 -16.30 30.25 -5.34
CA THR A 312 -17.32 30.74 -6.27
C THR A 312 -18.17 29.58 -6.78
N ILE A 313 -19.45 29.86 -7.01
CA ILE A 313 -20.33 28.99 -7.81
C ILE A 313 -20.20 29.48 -9.25
N GLU A 314 -19.87 28.57 -10.15
CA GLU A 314 -19.65 28.86 -11.56
C GLU A 314 -20.69 28.10 -12.39
N VAL A 315 -21.32 28.77 -13.35
CA VAL A 315 -22.20 28.16 -14.35
C VAL A 315 -21.39 28.02 -15.63
N LEU A 316 -21.06 26.78 -15.98
CA LEU A 316 -20.37 26.43 -17.21
C LEU A 316 -21.41 26.12 -18.29
N ASN A 317 -21.34 26.80 -19.42
CA ASN A 317 -22.03 26.39 -20.65
C ASN A 317 -21.18 25.31 -21.35
N ILE A 318 -21.71 24.10 -21.53
CA ILE A 318 -20.95 22.95 -22.06
C ILE A 318 -20.72 23.09 -23.57
N ASP A 319 -21.64 23.74 -24.30
CA ASP A 319 -21.56 23.86 -25.77
C ASP A 319 -20.42 24.78 -26.22
N ASN A 320 -20.23 25.89 -25.49
CA ASN A 320 -19.30 26.95 -25.88
C ASN A 320 -18.27 27.30 -24.80
N GLY A 321 -18.39 26.67 -23.63
CA GLY A 321 -17.49 26.78 -22.50
C GLY A 321 -17.47 28.11 -21.75
N ASP A 322 -18.46 28.97 -21.99
CA ASP A 322 -18.59 30.21 -21.22
C ASP A 322 -18.80 29.91 -19.74
N ILE A 323 -18.07 30.62 -18.88
CA ILE A 323 -18.24 30.55 -17.43
C ILE A 323 -18.90 31.84 -16.94
N GLN A 324 -20.07 31.70 -16.32
CA GLN A 324 -20.66 32.77 -15.52
C GLN A 324 -20.36 32.53 -14.04
N ARG A 325 -19.72 33.51 -13.39
CA ARG A 325 -19.46 33.45 -11.95
C ARG A 325 -20.62 34.08 -11.21
N LEU A 326 -21.20 33.32 -10.27
CA LEU A 326 -22.14 33.86 -9.31
C LEU A 326 -21.33 34.38 -8.12
N ASP A 327 -21.26 35.70 -7.99
CA ASP A 327 -20.60 36.34 -6.85
C ASP A 327 -21.38 36.07 -5.56
N ASN A 328 -20.72 35.42 -4.61
CA ASN A 328 -21.28 35.04 -3.30
C ASN A 328 -21.50 36.24 -2.34
N HIS A 329 -21.43 37.49 -2.81
CA HIS A 329 -21.58 38.67 -1.93
C HIS A 329 -23.00 38.88 -1.38
N SER A 330 -23.99 38.14 -1.88
CA SER A 330 -25.41 38.30 -1.54
C SER A 330 -26.01 37.12 -0.77
N LEU A 331 -25.40 35.93 -0.83
CA LEU A 331 -25.87 34.72 -0.16
C LEU A 331 -25.38 34.70 1.30
N GLY A 332 -26.01 35.51 2.15
CA GLY A 332 -25.70 35.54 3.59
C GLY A 332 -25.87 36.90 4.28
N LYS A 333 -26.21 37.97 3.56
CA LYS A 333 -26.66 39.22 4.21
C LYS A 333 -28.16 39.10 4.45
N SER A 334 -28.53 38.78 5.69
CA SER A 334 -29.90 38.90 6.15
C SER A 334 -30.39 40.33 5.92
N GLU A 335 -31.59 40.45 5.35
CA GLU A 335 -32.39 41.67 5.41
C GLU A 335 -32.65 41.98 6.90
N LYS A 336 -31.80 42.80 7.49
CA LYS A 336 -32.19 43.63 8.62
C LYS A 336 -32.61 44.98 8.07
N GLN A 337 -33.85 45.32 8.38
CA GLN A 337 -34.56 46.60 8.15
C GLN A 337 -35.20 46.73 6.77
N ILE A 338 -36.54 46.64 6.75
CA ILE A 338 -37.47 47.76 6.48
C ILE A 338 -38.87 47.32 6.98
N PHE A 339 -39.32 48.01 8.04
CA PHE A 339 -40.63 48.06 8.73
C PHE A 339 -41.34 46.77 9.16
#